data_AF-A0A7Y3UN25-F1
#
_entry.id   AF-A0A7Y3UN25-F1
#
_cell.length_a   1.000
_cell.length_b   1.000
_cell.length_c   1.000
_cell.angle_alpha   90.00
_cell.angle_beta   90.00
_cell.angle_gamma   90.00
#
_symmetry.space_group_name_H-M   'P 1'
#
loop_
_entity.id
_entity.type
_entity.pdbx_description
1 polymer ?
#
loop_
_entity_poly.entity_id
_entity_poly.type
_entity_poly.pdbx_seq_one_letter_code
_entity_poly.pdbx_strand_id
1 'polypeptide(L)'
;MFFKPLILTIFFPLSLFIISGVFLSDKSVAGEIKQEAETLSAGSPGDFTIDTPLPENDLYHLEIGMARNVDTALFPKLFLQYISDCKRLKQEKRAIAFFRDLSNGKNQPSPHTLTTKGVITYGWNAEKTLRAGLQKIDEAISIDREAFFPHLCRASYLAYLPERYPEAIEQFYLLIEKEKHNRSHLEDIYKNLSRIYREHGHYAMARNTDKKLQLLQDQMHDNFESEHTTLPLPDRGKKCEEMVHFPYPIINNTTFIGRVSTAKDRRLDIHLSILESYMERKHSDEVFSTMFTRYVMLAWQYQETLRAIKFFETLLDHHPHSPNVLAAVGTITYGWRGQTLLQEGLRCVEKATRLKSKDLFSKMHYATFISYFPNGFQRSMREFSLLKQEARDSPKSLDMINYHINCIRQHHGYDSEQIVEFNTPGTRQWS
;
A
#
# COMPACT_ATOMS: atom_id res chain seq x y z
N MET A 1 -15.39 -31.35 -30.48
CA MET A 1 -16.42 -30.65 -29.69
C MET A 1 -15.83 -29.30 -29.31
N PHE A 2 -16.54 -28.21 -29.63
CA PHE A 2 -16.00 -26.86 -29.75
C PHE A 2 -15.41 -26.29 -28.46
N PHE A 3 -14.14 -25.86 -28.53
CA PHE A 3 -13.55 -24.89 -27.63
C PHE A 3 -14.19 -23.52 -27.86
N LYS A 4 -14.69 -22.88 -26.81
CA LYS A 4 -14.81 -21.42 -26.74
C LYS A 4 -13.89 -20.93 -25.62
N PRO A 5 -12.93 -20.03 -25.90
CA PRO A 5 -12.22 -19.34 -24.83
C PRO A 5 -13.16 -18.27 -24.28
N LEU A 6 -13.47 -18.38 -23.00
CA LEU A 6 -14.07 -17.29 -22.24
C LEU A 6 -13.00 -16.21 -22.12
N ILE A 7 -13.14 -15.15 -22.93
CA ILE A 7 -12.37 -13.91 -22.77
C ILE A 7 -12.80 -13.32 -21.43
N LEU A 8 -12.03 -13.62 -20.38
CA LEU A 8 -12.18 -12.99 -19.08
C LEU A 8 -11.59 -11.59 -19.21
N THR A 9 -12.44 -10.62 -19.49
CA THR A 9 -12.12 -9.19 -19.43
C THR A 9 -11.76 -8.86 -17.98
N ILE A 10 -10.45 -8.80 -17.69
CA ILE A 10 -9.93 -8.41 -16.38
C ILE A 10 -10.24 -6.92 -16.19
N PHE A 11 -11.31 -6.64 -15.45
CA PHE A 11 -11.57 -5.32 -14.87
C PHE A 11 -10.43 -5.01 -13.90
N PHE A 12 -9.71 -3.92 -14.16
CA PHE A 12 -8.76 -3.33 -13.24
C PHE A 12 -9.50 -2.33 -12.34
N PRO A 13 -9.63 -2.56 -11.03
CA PRO A 13 -9.98 -1.48 -10.14
C PRO A 13 -8.68 -1.00 -9.47
N LEU A 14 -8.45 0.28 -9.72
CA LEU A 14 -7.38 1.12 -9.19
C LEU A 14 -8.09 2.21 -8.39
N SER A 15 -9.01 1.80 -7.50
CA SER A 15 -10.25 2.56 -7.33
C SER A 15 -10.21 3.65 -6.26
N LEU A 16 -9.24 3.67 -5.34
CA LEU A 16 -9.29 4.63 -4.24
C LEU A 16 -8.99 6.10 -4.58
N PHE A 17 -8.27 6.39 -5.68
CA PHE A 17 -8.13 7.80 -6.10
C PHE A 17 -9.33 8.33 -6.89
N ILE A 18 -10.29 7.47 -7.28
CA ILE A 18 -11.42 7.84 -8.15
C ILE A 18 -12.77 7.57 -7.52
N ILE A 19 -12.87 6.68 -6.53
CA ILE A 19 -14.07 6.52 -5.71
C ILE A 19 -14.13 7.70 -4.72
N SER A 20 -14.13 8.92 -5.26
CA SER A 20 -14.67 10.19 -4.73
C SER A 20 -15.79 10.70 -5.67
N GLY A 21 -16.12 9.95 -6.72
CA GLY A 21 -17.02 10.32 -7.82
C GLY A 21 -18.49 10.02 -7.60
N VAL A 22 -19.00 10.12 -6.36
CA VAL A 22 -20.45 10.32 -6.14
C VAL A 22 -20.63 11.74 -5.62
N PHE A 23 -20.40 12.71 -6.49
CA PHE A 23 -21.06 14.00 -6.34
C PHE A 23 -22.40 13.92 -7.04
N LEU A 24 -23.42 14.10 -6.22
CA LEU A 24 -24.80 14.41 -6.56
C LEU A 24 -24.91 15.07 -7.94
N SER A 25 -25.60 14.38 -8.84
CA SER A 25 -26.32 15.03 -9.93
C SER A 25 -27.45 15.87 -9.33
N ASP A 26 -27.12 16.92 -8.58
CA ASP A 26 -28.08 17.97 -8.31
C ASP A 26 -28.14 18.83 -9.58
N LYS A 27 -29.25 18.68 -10.28
CA LYS A 27 -29.61 19.41 -11.52
C LYS A 27 -29.57 20.93 -11.37
N SER A 28 -29.31 21.49 -10.18
CA SER A 28 -29.30 22.93 -9.94
C SER A 28 -28.00 23.63 -10.34
N VAL A 29 -26.83 22.98 -10.28
CA VAL A 29 -25.52 23.65 -10.56
C VAL A 29 -25.14 23.59 -12.05
N ALA A 30 -25.78 22.73 -12.85
CA ALA A 30 -25.69 22.82 -14.31
C ALA A 30 -26.26 24.16 -14.83
N GLY A 31 -27.14 24.82 -14.06
CA GLY A 31 -27.62 26.17 -14.33
C GLY A 31 -26.60 27.27 -14.03
N GLU A 32 -25.80 27.13 -12.98
CA GLU A 32 -24.83 28.16 -12.55
C GLU A 32 -23.58 28.23 -13.45
N ILE A 33 -23.09 27.08 -13.94
CA ILE A 33 -22.00 27.06 -14.95
C ILE A 33 -22.49 27.66 -16.28
N LYS A 34 -23.78 27.53 -16.59
CA LYS A 34 -24.39 28.18 -17.76
C LYS A 34 -24.45 29.69 -17.57
N GLN A 35 -24.82 30.19 -16.40
CA GLN A 35 -24.92 31.64 -16.13
C GLN A 35 -23.57 32.37 -16.09
N GLU A 36 -22.49 31.77 -15.57
CA GLU A 36 -21.15 32.36 -15.62
C GLU A 36 -20.50 32.26 -17.00
N ALA A 37 -20.86 31.27 -17.82
CA ALA A 37 -20.43 31.17 -19.21
C ALA A 37 -21.24 32.10 -20.16
N GLU A 38 -22.52 32.32 -19.89
CA GLU A 38 -23.40 33.22 -20.64
C GLU A 38 -23.09 34.71 -20.38
N THR A 39 -22.55 35.06 -19.21
CA THR A 39 -22.08 36.43 -18.93
C THR A 39 -20.73 36.78 -19.56
N LEU A 40 -19.99 35.78 -20.08
CA LEU A 40 -18.71 35.94 -20.78
C LEU A 40 -18.76 35.63 -22.28
N SER A 41 -19.94 35.33 -22.85
CA SER A 41 -20.08 34.98 -24.27
C SER A 41 -21.34 35.60 -24.89
N ALA A 42 -21.27 36.89 -25.20
CA ALA A 42 -22.10 37.48 -26.24
C ALA A 42 -21.65 36.91 -27.60
N GLY A 43 -22.18 35.74 -27.97
CA GLY A 43 -21.90 35.06 -29.24
C GLY A 43 -22.59 33.71 -29.37
N SER A 44 -23.78 33.73 -29.98
CA SER A 44 -24.63 32.66 -30.58
C SER A 44 -24.55 31.20 -30.10
N PRO A 45 -25.70 30.54 -29.82
CA PRO A 45 -25.79 29.21 -29.21
C PRO A 45 -25.71 28.06 -30.23
N GLY A 46 -24.98 27.01 -29.87
CA GLY A 46 -25.12 25.66 -30.43
C GLY A 46 -25.49 24.70 -29.30
N ASP A 47 -26.67 24.11 -29.39
CA ASP A 47 -27.20 23.10 -28.45
C ASP A 47 -26.28 21.86 -28.39
N PHE A 48 -25.92 21.44 -27.18
CA PHE A 48 -25.24 20.17 -26.92
C PHE A 48 -26.17 19.23 -26.15
N THR A 49 -26.68 18.21 -26.83
CA THR A 49 -27.30 17.03 -26.22
C THR A 49 -26.21 16.03 -25.80
N ILE A 50 -26.27 15.63 -24.54
CA ILE A 50 -25.36 14.66 -23.90
C ILE A 50 -25.77 13.25 -24.34
N ASP A 51 -25.32 12.80 -25.52
CA ASP A 51 -25.43 11.37 -25.92
C ASP A 51 -24.46 10.96 -27.06
N THR A 52 -23.39 11.73 -27.30
CA THR A 52 -22.37 11.40 -28.34
C THR A 52 -21.03 10.98 -27.73
N PRO A 53 -20.26 10.08 -28.38
CA PRO A 53 -18.96 9.65 -27.88
C PRO A 53 -18.00 10.85 -27.83
N LEU A 54 -17.52 11.17 -26.62
CA LEU A 54 -16.69 12.34 -26.33
C LEU A 54 -15.33 12.30 -27.08
N PRO A 55 -14.94 13.36 -27.82
CA PRO A 55 -13.68 13.41 -28.55
C PRO A 55 -12.44 13.51 -27.65
N GLU A 56 -11.27 13.14 -28.17
CA GLU A 56 -9.96 13.20 -27.50
C GLU A 56 -9.52 14.61 -27.01
N ASN A 57 -10.26 15.67 -27.38
CA ASN A 57 -9.98 17.07 -27.03
C ASN A 57 -10.39 17.46 -25.60
N ASP A 58 -11.17 16.63 -24.88
CA ASP A 58 -11.71 17.02 -23.57
C ASP A 58 -10.67 17.03 -22.45
N LEU A 59 -9.68 16.13 -22.50
CA LEU A 59 -8.60 16.10 -21.50
C LEU A 59 -7.80 17.40 -21.49
N TYR A 60 -7.54 17.98 -22.67
CA TYR A 60 -6.79 19.24 -22.78
C TYR A 60 -7.54 20.42 -22.17
N HIS A 61 -8.86 20.48 -22.37
CA HIS A 61 -9.69 21.52 -21.76
C HIS A 61 -9.72 21.39 -20.23
N LEU A 62 -9.78 20.17 -19.70
CA LEU A 62 -9.67 19.91 -18.27
C LEU A 62 -8.30 20.31 -17.70
N GLU A 63 -7.20 20.04 -18.43
CA GLU A 63 -5.85 20.47 -18.06
C GLU A 63 -5.74 21.99 -17.97
N ILE A 64 -6.23 22.74 -18.97
CA ILE A 64 -6.27 24.21 -18.95
C ILE A 64 -7.13 24.70 -17.78
N GLY A 65 -8.31 24.09 -17.61
CA GLY A 65 -9.24 24.42 -16.53
C GLY A 65 -8.58 24.29 -15.16
N MET A 66 -7.94 23.15 -14.90
CA MET A 66 -7.20 22.91 -13.66
C MET A 66 -6.05 23.90 -13.47
N ALA A 67 -5.24 24.15 -14.52
CA ALA A 67 -4.10 25.07 -14.44
C ALA A 67 -4.51 26.51 -14.11
N ARG A 68 -5.66 26.96 -14.61
CA ARG A 68 -6.22 28.30 -14.30
C ARG A 68 -6.88 28.36 -12.91
N ASN A 69 -7.36 27.23 -12.41
CA ASN A 69 -8.17 27.15 -11.20
C ASN A 69 -7.45 26.46 -10.03
N VAL A 70 -6.12 26.40 -10.05
CA VAL A 70 -5.30 25.63 -9.11
C VAL A 70 -5.67 25.84 -7.64
N ASP A 71 -6.05 27.05 -7.23
CA ASP A 71 -6.36 27.39 -5.84
C ASP A 71 -7.86 27.56 -5.53
N THR A 72 -8.73 27.25 -6.50
CA THR A 72 -10.17 27.47 -6.37
C THR A 72 -10.91 26.18 -5.98
N ALA A 73 -12.16 26.35 -5.54
CA ALA A 73 -13.04 25.23 -5.20
C ALA A 73 -13.44 24.38 -6.42
N LEU A 74 -13.15 24.84 -7.65
CA LEU A 74 -13.41 24.08 -8.89
C LEU A 74 -12.36 23.00 -9.13
N PHE A 75 -11.14 23.16 -8.61
CA PHE A 75 -10.04 22.23 -8.88
C PHE A 75 -10.37 20.78 -8.52
N PRO A 76 -10.91 20.45 -7.33
CA PRO A 76 -11.26 19.06 -7.00
C PRO A 76 -12.24 18.42 -7.98
N LYS A 77 -13.23 19.18 -8.48
CA LYS A 77 -14.21 18.67 -9.45
C LYS A 77 -13.56 18.36 -10.80
N LEU A 78 -12.74 19.29 -11.30
CA LEU A 78 -12.01 19.11 -12.56
C LEU A 78 -11.00 17.96 -12.46
N PHE A 79 -10.30 17.86 -11.32
CA PHE A 79 -9.39 16.76 -11.02
C PHE A 79 -10.09 15.40 -11.12
N LEU A 80 -11.24 15.24 -10.45
CA LEU A 80 -11.98 13.97 -10.47
C LEU A 80 -12.43 13.59 -11.88
N GLN A 81 -12.98 14.54 -12.64
CA GLN A 81 -13.38 14.30 -14.03
C GLN A 81 -12.17 13.90 -14.88
N TYR A 82 -11.08 14.67 -14.81
CA TYR A 82 -9.87 14.42 -15.58
C TYR A 82 -9.27 13.05 -15.31
N ILE A 83 -9.21 12.66 -14.04
CA ILE A 83 -8.66 11.38 -13.65
C ILE A 83 -9.57 10.22 -14.08
N SER A 84 -10.90 10.39 -14.02
CA SER A 84 -11.87 9.42 -14.56
C SER A 84 -11.69 9.22 -16.08
N ASP A 85 -11.62 10.33 -16.83
CA ASP A 85 -11.43 10.29 -18.28
C ASP A 85 -10.07 9.73 -18.67
N CYS A 86 -9.00 10.07 -17.94
CA CYS A 86 -7.68 9.50 -18.18
C CYS A 86 -7.71 7.97 -18.05
N LYS A 87 -8.42 7.40 -17.08
CA LYS A 87 -8.53 5.95 -16.97
C LYS A 87 -9.38 5.33 -18.07
N ARG A 88 -10.55 5.92 -18.36
CA ARG A 88 -11.43 5.47 -19.45
C ARG A 88 -10.66 5.40 -20.78
N LEU A 89 -9.77 6.37 -21.00
CA LEU A 89 -8.98 6.51 -22.21
C LEU A 89 -7.58 5.87 -22.13
N LYS A 90 -7.20 5.24 -21.00
CA LYS A 90 -5.86 4.66 -20.76
C LYS A 90 -4.70 5.66 -20.97
N GLN A 91 -4.91 6.89 -20.51
CA GLN A 91 -4.00 8.03 -20.63
C GLN A 91 -3.25 8.32 -19.32
N GLU A 92 -2.91 7.29 -18.54
CA GLU A 92 -2.30 7.49 -17.22
C GLU A 92 -0.94 8.17 -17.29
N LYS A 93 -0.17 7.90 -18.36
CA LYS A 93 1.12 8.56 -18.63
C LYS A 93 0.96 10.07 -18.81
N ARG A 94 -0.12 10.50 -19.47
CA ARG A 94 -0.44 11.92 -19.69
C ARG A 94 -0.76 12.61 -18.36
N ALA A 95 -1.60 12.00 -17.53
CA ALA A 95 -1.91 12.55 -16.20
C ALA A 95 -0.65 12.68 -15.32
N ILE A 96 0.22 11.66 -15.30
CA ILE A 96 1.49 11.70 -14.55
C ILE A 96 2.36 12.87 -15.04
N ALA A 97 2.51 13.04 -16.35
CA ALA A 97 3.29 14.15 -16.91
C ALA A 97 2.67 15.50 -16.54
N PHE A 98 1.35 15.65 -16.74
CA PHE A 98 0.62 16.88 -16.44
C PHE A 98 0.76 17.30 -14.98
N PHE A 99 0.48 16.43 -13.99
CA PHE A 99 0.54 16.82 -12.58
C PHE A 99 1.97 17.03 -12.07
N ARG A 100 2.96 16.33 -12.65
CA ARG A 100 4.36 16.62 -12.39
C ARG A 100 4.72 18.04 -12.83
N ASP A 101 4.35 18.40 -14.05
CA ASP A 101 4.69 19.70 -14.63
C ASP A 101 3.90 20.84 -13.96
N LEU A 102 2.61 20.60 -13.65
CA LEU A 102 1.76 21.53 -12.90
C LEU A 102 2.35 21.85 -11.52
N SER A 103 2.92 20.86 -10.82
CA SER A 103 3.56 21.05 -9.51
C SER A 103 4.95 21.71 -9.55
N ASN A 104 5.62 21.64 -10.71
CA ASN A 104 6.96 22.19 -10.93
C ASN A 104 6.93 23.55 -11.64
N GLY A 105 5.75 24.13 -11.86
CA GLY A 105 5.58 25.42 -12.52
C GLY A 105 6.30 26.58 -11.82
N LYS A 106 6.45 27.71 -12.53
CA LYS A 106 7.21 28.88 -12.07
C LYS A 106 6.66 29.57 -10.81
N ASN A 107 5.44 29.24 -10.37
CA ASN A 107 4.80 29.82 -9.19
C ASN A 107 5.05 28.95 -7.95
N GLN A 108 4.87 29.51 -6.74
CA GLN A 108 4.91 28.72 -5.52
C GLN A 108 3.92 27.56 -5.60
N PRO A 109 4.31 26.33 -5.19
CA PRO A 109 3.45 25.17 -5.33
C PRO A 109 2.23 25.27 -4.41
N SER A 110 1.04 25.15 -4.97
CA SER A 110 -0.21 25.16 -4.20
C SER A 110 -0.44 23.83 -3.47
N PRO A 111 -1.30 23.81 -2.42
CA PRO A 111 -1.72 22.58 -1.77
C PRO A 111 -2.30 21.56 -2.77
N HIS A 112 -3.18 21.99 -3.68
CA HIS A 112 -3.78 21.11 -4.68
C HIS A 112 -2.76 20.49 -5.64
N THR A 113 -1.78 21.26 -6.13
CA THR A 113 -0.73 20.74 -7.03
C THR A 113 0.21 19.78 -6.33
N LEU A 114 0.56 20.02 -5.06
CA LEU A 114 1.38 19.10 -4.27
C LEU A 114 0.62 17.81 -3.94
N THR A 115 -0.65 17.93 -3.56
CA THR A 115 -1.51 16.77 -3.29
C THR A 115 -1.63 15.91 -4.54
N THR A 116 -1.96 16.51 -5.69
CA THR A 116 -2.10 15.76 -6.96
C THR A 116 -0.77 15.18 -7.46
N LYS A 117 0.36 15.86 -7.25
CA LYS A 117 1.69 15.27 -7.48
C LYS A 117 1.91 14.03 -6.62
N GLY A 118 1.65 14.13 -5.31
CA GLY A 118 1.82 13.02 -4.38
C GLY A 118 0.96 11.81 -4.75
N VAL A 119 -0.30 12.07 -5.03
CA VAL A 119 -1.33 11.09 -5.34
C VAL A 119 -1.14 10.45 -6.71
N ILE A 120 -1.01 11.27 -7.77
CA ILE A 120 -0.99 10.77 -9.15
C ILE A 120 0.43 10.40 -9.58
N THR A 121 1.38 11.32 -9.44
CA THR A 121 2.74 11.08 -9.95
C THR A 121 3.43 9.99 -9.15
N TYR A 122 3.39 10.06 -7.82
CA TYR A 122 4.06 9.06 -6.98
C TYR A 122 3.18 7.85 -6.71
N GLY A 123 1.90 8.05 -6.36
CA GLY A 123 0.99 6.95 -6.06
C GLY A 123 0.79 5.97 -7.24
N TRP A 124 0.54 6.44 -8.46
CA TRP A 124 0.37 5.52 -9.60
C TRP A 124 1.67 4.83 -10.02
N ASN A 125 2.81 5.52 -9.94
CA ASN A 125 4.10 4.87 -10.20
C ASN A 125 4.43 3.82 -9.14
N ALA A 126 4.10 4.09 -7.87
CA ALA A 126 4.24 3.12 -6.79
C ALA A 126 3.40 1.88 -7.07
N GLU A 127 2.12 2.06 -7.39
CA GLU A 127 1.23 0.94 -7.68
C GLU A 127 1.68 0.13 -8.90
N LYS A 128 2.08 0.79 -9.99
CA LYS A 128 2.64 0.11 -11.16
C LYS A 128 3.86 -0.74 -10.77
N THR A 129 4.73 -0.19 -9.93
CA THR A 129 5.91 -0.89 -9.42
C THR A 129 5.50 -2.09 -8.56
N LEU A 130 4.53 -1.92 -7.66
CA LEU A 130 4.05 -3.01 -6.81
C LEU A 130 3.39 -4.13 -7.63
N ARG A 131 2.58 -3.78 -8.63
CA ARG A 131 1.96 -4.78 -9.53
C ARG A 131 2.99 -5.55 -10.35
N ALA A 132 4.08 -4.91 -10.78
CA ALA A 132 5.19 -5.62 -11.40
C ALA A 132 5.89 -6.57 -10.42
N GLY A 133 5.97 -6.21 -9.13
CA GLY A 133 6.43 -7.11 -8.08
C GLY A 133 5.55 -8.34 -7.92
N LEU A 134 4.22 -8.16 -7.88
CA LEU A 134 3.27 -9.27 -7.84
C LEU A 134 3.43 -10.20 -9.06
N GLN A 135 3.58 -9.64 -10.27
CA GLN A 135 3.83 -10.44 -11.47
C GLN A 135 5.09 -11.32 -11.35
N LYS A 136 6.15 -10.82 -10.70
CA LYS A 136 7.36 -11.62 -10.42
C LYS A 136 7.12 -12.75 -9.42
N ILE A 137 6.26 -12.53 -8.44
CA ILE A 137 5.87 -13.59 -7.51
C ILE A 137 4.98 -14.63 -8.20
N ASP A 138 4.05 -14.19 -9.05
CA ASP A 138 3.20 -15.10 -9.85
C ASP A 138 4.05 -15.93 -10.84
N GLU A 139 5.08 -15.32 -11.44
CA GLU A 139 6.09 -16.02 -12.25
C GLU A 139 6.80 -17.11 -11.44
N ALA A 140 7.23 -16.81 -10.21
CA ALA A 140 7.85 -17.79 -9.31
C ALA A 140 6.94 -19.00 -9.05
N ILE A 141 5.66 -18.77 -8.73
CA ILE A 141 4.67 -19.83 -8.50
C ILE A 141 4.41 -20.64 -9.77
N SER A 142 4.49 -20.01 -10.95
CA SER A 142 4.30 -20.73 -12.21
C SER A 142 5.42 -21.73 -12.50
N ILE A 143 6.64 -21.45 -12.01
CA ILE A 143 7.81 -22.33 -12.14
C ILE A 143 7.72 -23.49 -11.15
N ASP A 144 7.38 -23.20 -9.89
CA ASP A 144 7.13 -24.22 -8.88
C ASP A 144 5.82 -23.92 -8.13
N ARG A 145 4.78 -24.66 -8.49
CA ARG A 145 3.44 -24.53 -7.91
C ARG A 145 3.38 -25.02 -6.47
N GLU A 146 4.32 -25.85 -6.06
CA GLU A 146 4.31 -26.46 -4.75
C GLU A 146 5.16 -25.70 -3.73
N ALA A 147 6.14 -24.91 -4.20
CA ALA A 147 7.04 -24.13 -3.35
C ALA A 147 6.30 -23.22 -2.35
N PHE A 148 6.52 -23.48 -1.06
CA PHE A 148 5.90 -22.73 0.04
C PHE A 148 6.22 -21.23 0.02
N PHE A 149 7.51 -20.88 -0.15
CA PHE A 149 7.98 -19.50 0.01
C PHE A 149 7.36 -18.50 -1.00
N PRO A 150 7.29 -18.79 -2.32
CA PRO A 150 6.57 -17.93 -3.27
C PRO A 150 5.10 -17.68 -2.90
N HIS A 151 4.38 -18.70 -2.42
CA HIS A 151 2.98 -18.54 -1.98
C HIS A 151 2.87 -17.68 -0.71
N LEU A 152 3.76 -17.86 0.26
CA LEU A 152 3.81 -17.01 1.47
C LEU A 152 4.11 -15.54 1.11
N CYS A 153 5.06 -15.32 0.19
CA CYS A 153 5.35 -14.01 -0.39
C CYS A 153 4.09 -13.41 -1.04
N ARG A 154 3.40 -14.17 -1.89
CA ARG A 154 2.19 -13.71 -2.59
C ARG A 154 1.08 -13.31 -1.62
N ALA A 155 0.75 -14.17 -0.65
CA ALA A 155 -0.28 -13.89 0.35
C ALA A 155 0.05 -12.61 1.14
N SER A 156 1.31 -12.46 1.57
CA SER A 156 1.77 -11.25 2.26
C SER A 156 1.72 -10.01 1.37
N TYR A 157 2.13 -10.13 0.11
CA TYR A 157 2.18 -9.03 -0.85
C TYR A 157 0.80 -8.48 -1.19
N LEU A 158 -0.17 -9.36 -1.40
CA LEU A 158 -1.55 -9.01 -1.72
C LEU A 158 -2.21 -8.18 -0.62
N ALA A 159 -1.87 -8.41 0.65
CA ALA A 159 -2.42 -7.62 1.76
C ALA A 159 -2.07 -6.13 1.65
N TYR A 160 -0.95 -5.79 1.01
CA TYR A 160 -0.50 -4.40 0.81
C TYR A 160 -0.96 -3.81 -0.53
N LEU A 161 -1.68 -4.57 -1.34
CA LEU A 161 -2.29 -4.06 -2.56
C LEU A 161 -3.74 -3.63 -2.29
N PRO A 162 -4.18 -2.47 -2.81
CA PRO A 162 -5.55 -2.03 -2.65
C PRO A 162 -6.52 -3.08 -3.21
N GLU A 163 -7.64 -3.33 -2.51
CA GLU A 163 -8.72 -4.25 -2.92
C GLU A 163 -8.35 -5.75 -2.90
N ARG A 164 -7.11 -6.09 -2.57
CA ARG A 164 -6.61 -7.46 -2.60
C ARG A 164 -6.50 -8.09 -1.22
N TYR A 165 -6.88 -7.37 -0.17
CA TYR A 165 -6.90 -7.91 1.19
C TYR A 165 -7.76 -9.18 1.32
N PRO A 166 -9.00 -9.27 0.78
CA PRO A 166 -9.76 -10.52 0.85
C PRO A 166 -9.04 -11.70 0.17
N GLU A 167 -8.43 -11.46 -0.99
CA GLU A 167 -7.64 -12.47 -1.71
C GLU A 167 -6.40 -12.88 -0.88
N ALA A 168 -5.73 -11.94 -0.21
CA ALA A 168 -4.62 -12.24 0.68
C ALA A 168 -5.04 -13.20 1.80
N ILE A 169 -6.18 -12.92 2.45
CA ILE A 169 -6.72 -13.75 3.53
C ILE A 169 -7.08 -15.16 3.03
N GLU A 170 -7.69 -15.27 1.85
CA GLU A 170 -7.97 -16.56 1.21
C GLU A 170 -6.68 -17.36 0.97
N GLN A 171 -5.62 -16.71 0.46
CA GLN A 171 -4.33 -17.35 0.22
C GLN A 171 -3.67 -17.83 1.52
N PHE A 172 -3.78 -17.08 2.62
CA PHE A 172 -3.31 -17.56 3.93
C PHE A 172 -4.07 -18.80 4.41
N TYR A 173 -5.39 -18.86 4.21
CA TYR A 173 -6.15 -20.06 4.59
C TYR A 173 -5.80 -21.27 3.74
N LEU A 174 -5.59 -21.10 2.43
CA LEU A 174 -5.11 -22.18 1.56
C LEU A 174 -3.73 -22.69 2.01
N LEU A 175 -2.83 -21.79 2.39
CA LEU A 175 -1.53 -22.15 2.94
C LEU A 175 -1.63 -22.92 4.26
N ILE A 176 -2.53 -22.51 5.18
CA ILE A 176 -2.76 -23.23 6.45
C ILE A 176 -3.21 -24.67 6.18
N GLU A 177 -4.13 -24.88 5.24
CA GLU A 177 -4.63 -26.21 4.90
C GLU A 177 -3.55 -27.08 4.23
N LYS A 178 -2.77 -26.49 3.32
CA LYS A 178 -1.69 -27.18 2.62
C LYS A 178 -0.56 -27.58 3.57
N GLU A 179 -0.16 -26.67 4.46
CA GLU A 179 0.99 -26.82 5.35
C GLU A 179 0.60 -27.35 6.74
N LYS A 180 -0.61 -27.88 6.92
CA LYS A 180 -1.15 -28.31 8.23
C LYS A 180 -0.29 -29.28 9.03
N HIS A 181 0.64 -29.98 8.36
CA HIS A 181 1.57 -30.92 8.97
C HIS A 181 3.01 -30.39 9.09
N ASN A 182 3.31 -29.23 8.50
CA ASN A 182 4.62 -28.58 8.60
C ASN A 182 4.56 -27.44 9.63
N ARG A 183 5.03 -27.73 10.84
CA ARG A 183 4.98 -26.76 11.96
C ARG A 183 5.79 -25.48 11.69
N SER A 184 6.94 -25.58 11.03
CA SER A 184 7.75 -24.40 10.70
C SER A 184 7.01 -23.48 9.74
N HIS A 185 6.39 -24.04 8.70
CA HIS A 185 5.61 -23.26 7.74
C HIS A 185 4.37 -22.63 8.38
N LEU A 186 3.66 -23.36 9.23
CA LEU A 186 2.53 -22.81 9.99
C LEU A 186 2.93 -21.66 10.90
N GLU A 187 4.11 -21.73 11.51
CA GLU A 187 4.64 -20.64 12.34
C GLU A 187 4.80 -19.36 11.51
N ASP A 188 5.43 -19.46 10.33
CA ASP A 188 5.63 -18.34 9.41
C ASP A 188 4.30 -17.78 8.87
N ILE A 189 3.34 -18.65 8.56
CA ILE A 189 1.99 -18.26 8.12
C ILE A 189 1.29 -17.48 9.23
N TYR A 190 1.20 -18.02 10.45
CA TYR A 190 0.48 -17.37 11.54
C TYR A 190 1.14 -16.06 11.98
N LYS A 191 2.48 -15.97 11.96
CA LYS A 191 3.20 -14.72 12.20
C LYS A 191 2.80 -13.63 11.20
N ASN A 192 2.82 -13.94 9.91
CA ASN A 192 2.45 -12.97 8.86
C ASN A 192 0.96 -12.60 8.93
N LEU A 193 0.08 -13.59 9.11
CA LEU A 193 -1.36 -13.36 9.21
C LEU A 193 -1.74 -12.52 10.43
N SER A 194 -1.15 -12.78 11.60
CA SER A 194 -1.38 -11.95 12.80
C SER A 194 -0.94 -10.49 12.57
N ARG A 195 0.25 -10.28 11.98
CA ARG A 195 0.72 -8.94 11.60
C ARG A 195 -0.28 -8.24 10.69
N ILE A 196 -0.69 -8.88 9.60
CA ILE A 196 -1.61 -8.32 8.61
C ILE A 196 -2.95 -7.96 9.26
N TYR A 197 -3.51 -8.83 10.10
CA TYR A 197 -4.71 -8.49 10.85
C TYR A 197 -4.53 -7.24 11.71
N ARG A 198 -3.40 -7.08 12.42
CA ARG A 198 -3.16 -5.88 13.24
C ARG A 198 -3.02 -4.61 12.39
N GLU A 199 -2.31 -4.69 11.26
CA GLU A 199 -2.07 -3.56 10.37
C GLU A 199 -3.36 -3.08 9.69
N HIS A 200 -4.30 -4.00 9.44
CA HIS A 200 -5.62 -3.72 8.86
C HIS A 200 -6.71 -3.50 9.91
N GLY A 201 -6.38 -3.49 11.21
CA GLY A 201 -7.31 -3.18 12.30
C GLY A 201 -8.19 -4.33 12.82
N HIS A 202 -7.96 -5.56 12.36
CA HIS A 202 -8.68 -6.78 12.76
C HIS A 202 -8.13 -7.39 14.05
N TYR A 203 -8.08 -6.61 15.14
CA TYR A 203 -7.44 -7.01 16.40
C TYR A 203 -8.00 -8.29 17.04
N ALA A 204 -9.30 -8.55 16.86
CA ALA A 204 -9.90 -9.80 17.36
C ALA A 204 -9.34 -11.03 16.62
N MET A 205 -9.22 -10.94 15.29
CA MET A 205 -8.64 -12.00 14.46
C MET A 205 -7.14 -12.16 14.71
N ALA A 206 -6.41 -11.05 14.88
CA ALA A 206 -5.00 -11.07 15.28
C ALA A 206 -4.80 -11.82 16.60
N ARG A 207 -5.57 -11.48 17.65
CA ARG A 207 -5.49 -12.18 18.95
C ARG A 207 -5.81 -13.67 18.86
N ASN A 208 -6.77 -14.07 18.03
CA ASN A 208 -7.07 -15.48 17.82
C ASN A 208 -5.90 -16.19 17.11
N THR A 209 -5.31 -15.52 16.13
CA THR A 209 -4.13 -16.01 15.39
C THR A 209 -2.91 -16.14 16.32
N ASP A 210 -2.68 -15.16 17.20
CA ASP A 210 -1.61 -15.20 18.20
C ASP A 210 -1.75 -16.38 19.16
N LYS A 211 -2.96 -16.72 19.59
CA LYS A 211 -3.20 -17.91 20.43
C LYS A 211 -2.82 -19.20 19.72
N LYS A 212 -3.13 -19.33 18.42
CA LYS A 212 -2.74 -20.48 17.61
C LYS A 212 -1.22 -20.55 17.43
N LEU A 213 -0.58 -19.40 17.18
CA LEU A 213 0.86 -19.29 17.08
C LEU A 213 1.56 -19.70 18.39
N GLN A 214 1.09 -19.22 19.53
CA GLN A 214 1.66 -19.58 20.84
C GLN A 214 1.56 -21.09 21.09
N LEU A 215 0.38 -21.68 20.86
CA LEU A 215 0.19 -23.12 21.01
C LEU A 215 1.16 -23.94 20.14
N LEU A 216 1.38 -23.50 18.90
CA LEU A 216 2.31 -24.13 17.98
C LEU A 216 3.76 -24.05 18.49
N GLN A 217 4.16 -22.88 19.00
CA GLN A 217 5.49 -22.65 19.55
C GLN A 217 5.75 -23.49 20.81
N ASP A 218 4.77 -23.58 21.70
CA ASP A 218 4.84 -24.42 22.90
C ASP A 218 5.04 -25.90 22.51
N GLN A 219 4.28 -26.39 21.53
CA GLN A 219 4.43 -27.76 21.01
C GLN A 219 5.81 -28.00 20.39
N MET A 220 6.38 -27.05 19.67
CA MET A 220 7.73 -27.19 19.10
C MET A 220 8.79 -27.26 20.20
N HIS A 221 8.62 -26.49 21.28
CA HIS A 221 9.53 -26.48 22.41
C HIS A 221 9.50 -27.80 23.20
N ASP A 222 8.30 -28.32 23.50
CA ASP A 222 8.14 -29.57 24.25
C ASP A 222 8.78 -30.78 23.53
N ASN A 223 8.70 -30.82 22.20
CA ASN A 223 9.36 -31.89 21.42
C ASN A 223 10.89 -31.79 21.50
N PHE A 224 11.44 -30.57 21.50
CA PHE A 224 12.88 -30.35 21.64
C PHE A 224 13.39 -30.76 23.04
N GLU A 225 12.65 -30.47 24.11
CA GLU A 225 13.02 -30.89 25.47
C GLU A 225 12.92 -32.42 25.63
N SER A 226 11.95 -33.08 24.98
CA SER A 226 11.81 -34.54 25.02
C SER A 226 12.90 -35.29 24.26
N GLU A 227 13.47 -34.70 23.20
CA GLU A 227 14.54 -35.31 22.39
C GLU A 227 15.95 -35.07 22.98
N HIS A 228 16.12 -34.11 23.90
CA HIS A 228 17.43 -33.71 24.44
C HIS A 228 17.58 -33.88 25.97
N THR A 229 17.10 -34.99 26.52
CA THR A 229 17.11 -35.29 27.98
C THR A 229 18.48 -35.66 28.58
N THR A 230 19.62 -35.10 28.11
CA THR A 230 20.94 -35.42 28.71
C THR A 230 21.91 -34.25 28.97
N LEU A 231 21.52 -32.98 28.83
CA LEU A 231 22.37 -31.89 29.32
C LEU A 231 21.58 -30.83 30.09
N PRO A 232 22.01 -30.47 31.32
CA PRO A 232 21.38 -29.40 32.08
C PRO A 232 21.74 -28.05 31.45
N LEU A 233 20.75 -27.34 30.92
CA LEU A 233 20.90 -25.96 30.46
C LEU A 233 20.80 -24.98 31.64
N PRO A 234 21.58 -23.89 31.60
CA PRO A 234 21.71 -22.94 32.70
C PRO A 234 20.49 -22.02 32.83
N ASP A 235 20.41 -21.50 34.04
CA ASP A 235 19.43 -20.64 34.69
C ASP A 235 18.54 -19.73 33.81
N ARG A 236 17.23 -19.82 34.09
CA ARG A 236 16.13 -19.04 33.51
C ARG A 236 16.24 -17.59 33.94
N GLY A 237 16.90 -16.75 33.14
CA GLY A 237 17.18 -15.37 33.54
C GLY A 237 17.24 -14.36 32.42
N LYS A 238 16.38 -14.46 31.39
CA LYS A 238 15.92 -13.38 30.50
C LYS A 238 15.05 -14.01 29.42
N LYS A 239 13.76 -13.71 29.43
CA LYS A 239 12.94 -13.85 28.23
C LYS A 239 13.66 -13.08 27.11
N CYS A 240 14.13 -13.78 26.08
CA CYS A 240 14.37 -13.16 24.78
C CYS A 240 13.00 -12.80 24.19
N GLU A 241 12.36 -11.77 24.75
CA GLU A 241 11.36 -10.97 24.06
C GLU A 241 12.07 -10.15 22.96
N GLU A 242 12.68 -10.83 21.99
CA GLU A 242 12.89 -10.26 20.66
C GLU A 242 11.93 -11.01 19.75
N MET A 243 10.64 -10.65 19.86
CA MET A 243 9.62 -11.09 18.93
C MET A 243 10.06 -10.72 17.51
N VAL A 244 10.41 -11.75 16.74
CA VAL A 244 10.75 -11.65 15.32
C VAL A 244 9.45 -11.35 14.56
N HIS A 245 9.11 -10.07 14.50
CA HIS A 245 8.14 -9.56 13.54
C HIS A 245 8.81 -9.55 12.17
N PHE A 246 8.15 -10.06 11.15
CA PHE A 246 8.53 -9.81 9.77
C PHE A 246 8.16 -8.35 9.50
N PRO A 247 9.08 -7.37 9.41
CA PRO A 247 8.70 -6.08 8.91
C PRO A 247 8.48 -6.29 7.41
N TYR A 248 7.27 -6.05 6.92
CA TYR A 248 7.24 -5.40 5.62
C TYR A 248 7.87 -4.03 5.89
N PRO A 249 9.06 -3.75 5.39
CA PRO A 249 9.84 -2.65 5.92
C PRO A 249 9.28 -1.34 5.37
N ILE A 250 8.51 -0.67 6.22
CA ILE A 250 8.24 0.75 6.05
C ILE A 250 9.58 1.44 6.19
N ILE A 251 10.10 2.02 5.11
CA ILE A 251 11.25 2.90 5.22
C ILE A 251 10.80 4.15 6.02
N ASN A 252 10.88 4.15 7.34
CA ASN A 252 10.68 5.39 8.11
C ASN A 252 11.91 6.29 7.88
N ASN A 253 11.98 6.92 6.71
CA ASN A 253 13.03 7.87 6.36
C ASN A 253 12.80 9.20 7.09
N THR A 254 13.00 9.19 8.40
CA THR A 254 13.42 10.36 9.15
C THR A 254 14.89 10.18 9.51
N THR A 255 15.77 10.18 8.50
CA THR A 255 17.16 10.73 8.49
C THR A 255 18.02 10.01 7.44
N PHE A 256 17.87 10.41 6.17
CA PHE A 256 18.92 10.22 5.17
C PHE A 256 19.94 11.35 5.33
N ILE A 257 20.62 11.42 6.48
CA ILE A 257 21.72 12.35 6.72
C ILE A 257 22.86 11.53 7.29
N GLY A 258 23.99 11.54 6.58
CA GLY A 258 25.13 10.63 6.72
C GLY A 258 25.46 10.25 8.16
N ARG A 259 25.35 8.96 8.47
CA ARG A 259 25.89 8.38 9.70
C ARG A 259 27.36 8.03 9.51
N VAL A 260 28.18 8.46 10.45
CA VAL A 260 29.58 8.07 10.58
C VAL A 260 29.64 6.62 11.05
N SER A 261 30.40 5.79 10.33
CA SER A 261 30.56 4.35 10.59
C SER A 261 31.12 4.08 11.99
N THR A 262 30.38 3.27 12.76
CA THR A 262 30.73 2.80 14.11
C THR A 262 31.17 1.34 14.10
N ALA A 263 31.76 0.85 15.20
CA ALA A 263 32.11 -0.57 15.35
C ALA A 263 30.89 -1.52 15.28
N LYS A 264 29.66 -1.02 15.52
CA LYS A 264 28.42 -1.76 15.30
C LYS A 264 28.16 -2.00 13.80
N ASP A 265 28.57 -1.08 12.94
CA ASP A 265 28.36 -1.18 11.49
C ASP A 265 29.29 -2.21 10.85
N ARG A 266 30.49 -2.45 11.40
CA ARG A 266 31.40 -3.53 10.94
C ARG A 266 30.88 -4.93 11.27
N ARG A 267 30.35 -5.16 12.48
CA ARG A 267 29.77 -6.47 12.84
C ARG A 267 28.49 -6.76 12.05
N LEU A 268 27.75 -5.72 11.70
CA LEU A 268 26.56 -5.80 10.88
C LEU A 268 26.87 -6.20 9.44
N ASP A 269 27.86 -5.55 8.82
CA ASP A 269 28.28 -5.84 7.45
C ASP A 269 28.64 -7.33 7.32
N ILE A 270 29.27 -7.90 8.34
CA ILE A 270 29.57 -9.33 8.44
C ILE A 270 28.27 -10.17 8.49
N HIS A 271 27.27 -9.81 9.31
CA HIS A 271 26.02 -10.58 9.41
C HIS A 271 25.23 -10.58 8.09
N LEU A 272 25.11 -9.43 7.43
CA LEU A 272 24.44 -9.35 6.12
C LEU A 272 25.21 -10.15 5.07
N SER A 273 26.53 -10.00 5.01
CA SER A 273 27.38 -10.73 4.05
C SER A 273 27.33 -12.24 4.25
N ILE A 274 27.24 -12.71 5.50
CA ILE A 274 27.06 -14.13 5.81
C ILE A 274 25.73 -14.63 5.23
N LEU A 275 24.63 -13.92 5.47
CA LEU A 275 23.31 -14.29 4.96
C LEU A 275 23.26 -14.25 3.42
N GLU A 276 23.88 -13.25 2.80
CA GLU A 276 24.01 -13.14 1.34
C GLU A 276 24.73 -14.37 0.77
N SER A 277 25.90 -14.71 1.31
CA SER A 277 26.67 -15.90 0.89
C SER A 277 25.92 -17.22 1.11
N TYR A 278 25.10 -17.32 2.15
CA TYR A 278 24.28 -18.50 2.34
C TYR A 278 23.12 -18.56 1.35
N MET A 279 22.39 -17.45 1.12
CA MET A 279 21.30 -17.39 0.16
C MET A 279 21.77 -17.65 -1.28
N GLU A 280 22.97 -17.18 -1.66
CA GLU A 280 23.62 -17.50 -2.94
C GLU A 280 23.83 -19.01 -3.12
N ARG A 281 24.23 -19.71 -2.05
CA ARG A 281 24.48 -21.16 -2.11
C ARG A 281 23.22 -22.02 -1.95
N LYS A 282 22.18 -21.48 -1.30
CA LYS A 282 20.97 -22.21 -0.86
C LYS A 282 19.69 -21.61 -1.43
N HIS A 283 19.76 -21.03 -2.62
CA HIS A 283 18.64 -20.33 -3.25
C HIS A 283 17.41 -21.21 -3.50
N SER A 284 17.56 -22.53 -3.63
CA SER A 284 16.46 -23.50 -3.82
C SER A 284 16.11 -24.30 -2.57
N ASP A 285 16.72 -24.00 -1.42
CA ASP A 285 16.56 -24.76 -0.18
C ASP A 285 15.33 -24.27 0.61
N GLU A 286 14.72 -25.15 1.41
CA GLU A 286 13.59 -24.81 2.28
C GLU A 286 13.99 -23.77 3.34
N VAL A 287 15.26 -23.75 3.75
CA VAL A 287 15.78 -22.75 4.69
C VAL A 287 15.90 -21.34 4.10
N PHE A 288 15.68 -21.17 2.79
CA PHE A 288 15.76 -19.86 2.14
C PHE A 288 14.79 -18.85 2.75
N SER A 289 13.57 -19.27 3.08
CA SER A 289 12.54 -18.39 3.69
C SER A 289 12.99 -17.80 5.02
N THR A 290 13.63 -18.63 5.87
CA THR A 290 14.16 -18.22 7.17
C THR A 290 15.31 -17.23 7.00
N MET A 291 16.24 -17.50 6.08
CA MET A 291 17.37 -16.62 5.81
C MET A 291 16.93 -15.29 5.19
N PHE A 292 16.02 -15.36 4.23
CA PHE A 292 15.38 -14.19 3.63
C PHE A 292 14.75 -13.30 4.70
N THR A 293 13.93 -13.89 5.58
CA THR A 293 13.27 -13.15 6.67
C THR A 293 14.27 -12.44 7.56
N ARG A 294 15.33 -13.15 7.99
CA ARG A 294 16.37 -12.57 8.83
C ARG A 294 17.14 -11.46 8.11
N TYR A 295 17.46 -11.66 6.83
CA TYR A 295 18.17 -10.68 6.02
C TYR A 295 17.35 -9.40 5.85
N VAL A 296 16.07 -9.52 5.51
CA VAL A 296 15.12 -8.40 5.35
C VAL A 296 14.99 -7.58 6.63
N MET A 297 14.87 -8.25 7.78
CA MET A 297 14.83 -7.59 9.09
C MET A 297 16.08 -6.76 9.37
N LEU A 298 17.25 -7.35 9.19
CA LEU A 298 18.52 -6.65 9.41
C LEU A 298 18.66 -5.50 8.40
N ALA A 299 18.49 -5.78 7.11
CA ALA A 299 18.59 -4.76 6.07
C ALA A 299 17.67 -3.56 6.36
N TRP A 300 16.46 -3.79 6.87
CA TRP A 300 15.59 -2.72 7.31
C TRP A 300 16.07 -2.00 8.57
N GLN A 301 16.37 -2.74 9.64
CA GLN A 301 16.80 -2.20 10.93
C GLN A 301 17.99 -1.24 10.78
N TYR A 302 18.85 -1.53 9.82
CA TYR A 302 20.06 -0.77 9.55
C TYR A 302 19.98 0.14 8.32
N GLN A 303 18.81 0.27 7.70
CA GLN A 303 18.55 1.15 6.56
C GLN A 303 19.38 0.81 5.30
N GLU A 304 19.76 -0.46 5.15
CA GLU A 304 20.51 -1.02 4.01
C GLU A 304 19.58 -1.38 2.83
N THR A 305 18.58 -0.54 2.58
CA THR A 305 17.53 -0.80 1.59
C THR A 305 18.11 -0.97 0.18
N LEU A 306 19.05 -0.10 -0.20
CA LEU A 306 19.69 -0.13 -1.52
C LEU A 306 20.60 -1.35 -1.70
N ARG A 307 21.29 -1.78 -0.64
CA ARG A 307 22.12 -2.99 -0.66
C ARG A 307 21.26 -4.21 -0.93
N ALA A 308 20.15 -4.39 -0.21
CA ALA A 308 19.29 -5.56 -0.43
C ALA A 308 18.69 -5.58 -1.84
N ILE A 309 18.25 -4.43 -2.36
CA ILE A 309 17.74 -4.32 -3.74
C ILE A 309 18.82 -4.80 -4.72
N LYS A 310 20.04 -4.26 -4.60
CA LYS A 310 21.15 -4.65 -5.48
C LYS A 310 21.51 -6.13 -5.33
N PHE A 311 21.51 -6.64 -4.10
CA PHE A 311 21.79 -8.04 -3.81
C PHE A 311 20.77 -8.96 -4.49
N PHE A 312 19.46 -8.74 -4.30
CA PHE A 312 18.45 -9.60 -4.91
C PHE A 312 18.37 -9.47 -6.44
N GLU A 313 18.66 -8.29 -7.00
CA GLU A 313 18.82 -8.14 -8.46
C GLU A 313 20.00 -8.98 -8.97
N THR A 314 21.15 -8.87 -8.31
CA THR A 314 22.34 -9.68 -8.64
C THR A 314 22.06 -11.18 -8.48
N LEU A 315 21.35 -11.57 -7.41
CA LEU A 315 20.99 -12.97 -7.16
C LEU A 315 20.07 -13.51 -8.26
N LEU A 316 19.15 -12.69 -8.77
CA LEU A 316 18.28 -13.06 -9.89
C LEU A 316 19.06 -13.23 -11.19
N ASP A 317 20.04 -12.36 -11.46
CA ASP A 317 20.89 -12.49 -12.66
C ASP A 317 21.66 -13.82 -12.66
N HIS A 318 22.13 -14.27 -11.49
CA HIS A 318 22.82 -15.56 -11.35
C HIS A 318 21.86 -16.76 -11.35
N HIS A 319 20.62 -16.59 -10.87
CA HIS A 319 19.64 -17.67 -10.69
C HIS A 319 18.25 -17.29 -11.24
N PRO A 320 18.11 -17.04 -12.55
CA PRO A 320 16.89 -16.47 -13.15
C PRO A 320 15.67 -17.39 -13.06
N HIS A 321 15.88 -18.68 -12.83
CA HIS A 321 14.83 -19.69 -12.76
C HIS A 321 14.55 -20.19 -11.34
N SER A 322 15.16 -19.60 -10.30
CA SER A 322 14.85 -19.98 -8.92
C SER A 322 13.53 -19.34 -8.49
N PRO A 323 12.50 -20.13 -8.14
CA PRO A 323 11.21 -19.61 -7.66
C PRO A 323 11.40 -18.71 -6.44
N ASN A 324 12.24 -19.13 -5.50
CA ASN A 324 12.51 -18.37 -4.29
C ASN A 324 13.17 -17.02 -4.58
N VAL A 325 14.13 -16.96 -5.50
CA VAL A 325 14.80 -15.71 -5.87
C VAL A 325 13.84 -14.77 -6.58
N LEU A 326 13.01 -15.27 -7.50
CA LEU A 326 11.98 -14.48 -8.18
C LEU A 326 10.96 -13.89 -7.20
N ALA A 327 10.48 -14.70 -6.25
CA ALA A 327 9.56 -14.25 -5.20
C ALA A 327 10.20 -13.19 -4.28
N ALA A 328 11.47 -13.40 -3.92
CA ALA A 328 12.27 -12.45 -3.13
C ALA A 328 12.45 -11.12 -3.86
N VAL A 329 12.76 -11.12 -5.16
CA VAL A 329 12.85 -9.90 -5.99
C VAL A 329 11.50 -9.18 -6.07
N GLY A 330 10.42 -9.92 -6.32
CA GLY A 330 9.07 -9.34 -6.35
C GLY A 330 8.71 -8.65 -5.03
N THR A 331 9.07 -9.29 -3.92
CA THR A 331 8.77 -8.80 -2.57
C THR A 331 9.67 -7.63 -2.15
N ILE A 332 10.99 -7.73 -2.35
CA ILE A 332 11.97 -6.76 -1.86
C ILE A 332 12.23 -5.67 -2.86
N THR A 333 12.70 -6.01 -4.06
CA THR A 333 13.08 -5.01 -5.06
C THR A 333 11.90 -4.15 -5.45
N TYR A 334 10.80 -4.78 -5.88
CA TYR A 334 9.61 -4.03 -6.30
C TYR A 334 8.81 -3.50 -5.10
N GLY A 335 8.72 -4.26 -4.00
CA GLY A 335 8.07 -3.79 -2.78
C GLY A 335 8.71 -2.52 -2.23
N TRP A 336 10.03 -2.48 -2.05
CA TRP A 336 10.73 -1.32 -1.47
C TRP A 336 10.81 -0.14 -2.42
N ARG A 337 10.96 -0.39 -3.74
CA ARG A 337 10.84 0.68 -4.75
C ARG A 337 9.45 1.31 -4.73
N GLY A 338 8.40 0.49 -4.67
CA GLY A 338 7.02 0.95 -4.54
C GLY A 338 6.80 1.76 -3.25
N GLN A 339 7.29 1.27 -2.12
CA GLN A 339 7.20 1.98 -0.83
C GLN A 339 7.97 3.30 -0.82
N THR A 340 9.15 3.36 -1.44
CA THR A 340 9.92 4.61 -1.59
C THR A 340 9.11 5.65 -2.37
N LEU A 341 8.47 5.24 -3.48
CA LEU A 341 7.58 6.12 -4.23
C LEU A 341 6.39 6.58 -3.39
N LEU A 342 5.73 5.67 -2.66
CA LEU A 342 4.65 6.07 -1.74
C LEU A 342 5.13 7.11 -0.73
N GLN A 343 6.33 6.97 -0.17
CA GLN A 343 6.85 7.94 0.80
C GLN A 343 7.12 9.31 0.22
N GLU A 344 7.67 9.40 -0.99
CA GLU A 344 7.79 10.68 -1.68
C GLU A 344 6.42 11.30 -1.96
N GLY A 345 5.43 10.45 -2.28
CA GLY A 345 4.05 10.86 -2.40
C GLY A 345 3.49 11.44 -1.10
N LEU A 346 3.68 10.73 0.02
CA LEU A 346 3.24 11.16 1.34
C LEU A 346 3.87 12.49 1.74
N ARG A 347 5.17 12.68 1.51
CA ARG A 347 5.86 13.97 1.78
C ARG A 347 5.25 15.12 1.00
N CYS A 348 4.83 14.89 -0.25
CA CYS A 348 4.16 15.92 -1.05
C CYS A 348 2.80 16.30 -0.42
N VAL A 349 2.00 15.30 -0.04
CA VAL A 349 0.67 15.53 0.55
C VAL A 349 0.78 16.14 1.96
N GLU A 350 1.74 15.72 2.78
CA GLU A 350 2.03 16.34 4.09
C GLU A 350 2.46 17.80 3.94
N LYS A 351 3.28 18.11 2.93
CA LYS A 351 3.65 19.50 2.65
C LYS A 351 2.42 20.32 2.25
N ALA A 352 1.51 19.75 1.45
CA ALA A 352 0.25 20.40 1.07
C ALA A 352 -0.63 20.74 2.28
N THR A 353 -0.82 19.80 3.21
CA THR A 353 -1.64 20.02 4.42
C THR A 353 -1.03 21.06 5.36
N ARG A 354 0.31 21.19 5.39
CA ARG A 354 1.00 22.24 6.15
C ARG A 354 0.87 23.62 5.52
N LEU A 355 0.87 23.72 4.19
CA LEU A 355 0.74 25.01 3.49
C LEU A 355 -0.64 25.63 3.72
N LYS A 356 -1.70 24.82 3.74
CA LYS A 356 -3.07 25.30 3.99
C LYS A 356 -3.82 24.29 4.86
N SER A 357 -3.74 24.50 6.18
CA SER A 357 -4.29 23.58 7.18
C SER A 357 -5.82 23.40 7.14
N LYS A 358 -6.55 24.28 6.45
CA LYS A 358 -8.01 24.17 6.25
C LYS A 358 -8.40 23.57 4.89
N ASP A 359 -7.42 23.14 4.08
CA ASP A 359 -7.69 22.58 2.77
C ASP A 359 -8.25 21.15 2.87
N LEU A 360 -9.57 21.02 2.77
CA LEU A 360 -10.26 19.74 2.90
C LEU A 360 -9.78 18.72 1.86
N PHE A 361 -9.52 19.15 0.62
CA PHE A 361 -9.03 18.29 -0.46
C PHE A 361 -7.70 17.61 -0.07
N SER A 362 -6.71 18.40 0.35
CA SER A 362 -5.39 17.86 0.74
C SER A 362 -5.46 17.01 2.00
N LYS A 363 -6.28 17.39 3.00
CA LYS A 363 -6.43 16.61 4.24
C LYS A 363 -7.14 15.27 4.01
N MET A 364 -8.18 15.24 3.18
CA MET A 364 -8.84 13.99 2.79
C MET A 364 -7.88 13.08 2.04
N HIS A 365 -7.13 13.61 1.07
CA HIS A 365 -6.13 12.83 0.36
C HIS A 365 -5.00 12.37 1.29
N TYR A 366 -4.56 13.17 2.25
CA TYR A 366 -3.61 12.74 3.28
C TYR A 366 -4.15 11.54 4.07
N ALA A 367 -5.36 11.68 4.63
CA ALA A 367 -6.01 10.64 5.42
C ALA A 367 -6.23 9.35 4.61
N THR A 368 -6.59 9.47 3.33
CA THR A 368 -6.66 8.31 2.41
C THR A 368 -5.28 7.74 2.11
N PHE A 369 -4.30 8.58 1.78
CA PHE A 369 -2.99 8.15 1.31
C PHE A 369 -2.19 7.43 2.40
N ILE A 370 -2.36 7.81 3.68
CA ILE A 370 -1.72 7.09 4.77
C ILE A 370 -2.27 5.67 4.97
N SER A 371 -3.46 5.32 4.47
CA SER A 371 -4.03 3.97 4.65
C SER A 371 -3.26 2.89 3.88
N TYR A 372 -2.49 3.26 2.86
CA TYR A 372 -1.65 2.34 2.08
C TYR A 372 -0.35 1.93 2.77
N PHE A 373 -0.02 2.55 3.90
CA PHE A 373 1.15 2.18 4.68
C PHE A 373 0.77 1.13 5.73
N PRO A 374 1.69 0.26 6.15
CA PRO A 374 1.45 -0.65 7.26
C PRO A 374 1.10 0.13 8.55
N ASN A 375 0.10 -0.36 9.29
CA ASN A 375 -0.58 0.36 10.39
C ASN A 375 -1.24 1.70 9.99
N GLY A 376 -1.29 1.97 8.68
CA GLY A 376 -1.83 3.18 8.08
C GLY A 376 -3.35 3.28 8.21
N PHE A 377 -4.06 2.14 8.19
CA PHE A 377 -5.50 2.09 8.46
C PHE A 377 -5.86 2.78 9.79
N GLN A 378 -5.12 2.41 10.85
CA GLN A 378 -5.13 3.02 12.19
C GLN A 378 -5.19 4.54 12.15
N ARG A 379 -4.15 5.08 11.49
CA ARG A 379 -3.87 6.51 11.39
C ARG A 379 -4.91 7.19 10.49
N SER A 380 -5.24 6.58 9.36
CA SER A 380 -6.28 7.03 8.43
C SER A 380 -7.61 7.25 9.13
N MET A 381 -8.09 6.26 9.89
CA MET A 381 -9.35 6.38 10.62
C MET A 381 -9.31 7.53 11.63
N ARG A 382 -8.19 7.75 12.33
CA ARG A 382 -8.03 8.89 13.25
C ARG A 382 -8.08 10.23 12.54
N GLU A 383 -7.36 10.37 11.43
CA GLU A 383 -7.40 11.61 10.63
C GLU A 383 -8.80 11.90 10.11
N PHE A 384 -9.53 10.88 9.65
CA PHE A 384 -10.92 11.04 9.24
C PHE A 384 -11.84 11.37 10.42
N SER A 385 -11.63 10.82 11.61
CA SER A 385 -12.37 11.24 12.81
C SER A 385 -12.19 12.73 13.11
N LEU A 386 -10.96 13.26 12.99
CA LEU A 386 -10.69 14.69 13.16
C LEU A 386 -11.38 15.52 12.08
N LEU A 387 -11.31 15.09 10.81
CA LEU A 387 -12.01 15.74 9.70
C LEU A 387 -13.52 15.78 9.91
N LYS A 388 -14.14 14.71 10.43
CA LYS A 388 -15.57 14.71 10.78
C LYS A 388 -15.90 15.74 11.85
N GLN A 389 -15.01 15.95 12.83
CA GLN A 389 -15.20 16.95 13.87
C GLN A 389 -15.10 18.38 13.30
N GLU A 390 -14.16 18.62 12.40
CA GLU A 390 -14.02 19.91 11.71
C GLU A 390 -15.19 20.20 10.76
N ALA A 391 -15.77 19.17 10.16
CA ALA A 391 -16.85 19.27 9.18
C ALA A 391 -18.28 19.18 9.78
N ARG A 392 -18.44 19.25 11.12
CA ARG A 392 -19.73 19.04 11.81
C ARG A 392 -20.87 19.87 11.25
N ASP A 393 -20.60 21.10 10.84
CA ASP A 393 -21.61 22.05 10.34
C ASP A 393 -21.77 22.00 8.81
N SER A 394 -21.13 21.04 8.12
CA SER A 394 -21.16 20.89 6.67
C SER A 394 -21.60 19.49 6.25
N PRO A 395 -22.91 19.25 6.05
CA PRO A 395 -23.44 17.94 5.66
C PRO A 395 -22.75 17.36 4.42
N LYS A 396 -22.54 18.19 3.39
CA LYS A 396 -21.84 17.80 2.16
C LYS A 396 -20.41 17.32 2.42
N SER A 397 -19.68 17.97 3.32
CA SER A 397 -18.32 17.55 3.68
C SER A 397 -18.32 16.24 4.47
N LEU A 398 -19.31 16.07 5.36
CA LEU A 398 -19.49 14.83 6.12
C LEU A 398 -19.79 13.64 5.21
N ASP A 399 -20.64 13.80 4.21
CA ASP A 399 -20.97 12.75 3.24
C ASP A 399 -19.72 12.30 2.47
N MET A 400 -18.91 13.26 2.00
CA MET A 400 -17.64 12.96 1.34
C MET A 400 -16.68 12.22 2.27
N ILE A 401 -16.54 12.67 3.52
CA ILE A 401 -15.66 12.01 4.50
C ILE A 401 -16.13 10.58 4.79
N ASN A 402 -17.43 10.39 5.04
CA ASN A 402 -18.02 9.07 5.31
C ASN A 402 -17.83 8.12 4.12
N TYR A 403 -17.96 8.64 2.90
CA TYR A 403 -17.71 7.86 1.70
C TYR A 403 -16.26 7.36 1.62
N HIS A 404 -15.28 8.24 1.86
CA HIS A 404 -13.87 7.84 1.90
C HIS A 404 -13.57 6.82 3.01
N ILE A 405 -14.15 7.01 4.20
CA ILE A 405 -14.05 6.04 5.30
C ILE A 405 -14.56 4.68 4.83
N ASN A 406 -15.75 4.63 4.23
CA ASN A 406 -16.36 3.38 3.79
C ASN A 406 -15.52 2.67 2.72
N CYS A 407 -14.97 3.42 1.76
CA CYS A 407 -14.07 2.86 0.77
C CYS A 407 -12.88 2.19 1.45
N ILE A 408 -12.12 2.93 2.26
CA ILE A 408 -10.95 2.39 2.97
C ILE A 408 -11.34 1.18 3.81
N ARG A 409 -12.46 1.23 4.54
CA ARG A 409 -12.93 0.08 5.31
C ARG A 409 -13.17 -1.16 4.45
N GLN A 410 -13.82 -1.03 3.30
CA GLN A 410 -14.01 -2.15 2.36
C GLN A 410 -12.66 -2.68 1.85
N HIS A 411 -11.71 -1.80 1.53
CA HIS A 411 -10.36 -2.19 1.09
C HIS A 411 -9.59 -2.97 2.15
N HIS A 412 -9.84 -2.67 3.42
CA HIS A 412 -9.26 -3.39 4.55
C HIS A 412 -10.13 -4.57 5.01
N GLY A 413 -11.15 -4.98 4.25
CA GLY A 413 -11.95 -6.18 4.51
C GLY A 413 -13.01 -6.02 5.60
N TYR A 414 -13.51 -4.81 5.81
CA TYR A 414 -14.69 -4.58 6.64
C TYR A 414 -15.95 -4.52 5.79
N ASP A 415 -17.00 -5.22 6.23
CA ASP A 415 -18.31 -5.15 5.59
C ASP A 415 -18.93 -3.76 5.73
N SER A 416 -19.60 -3.28 4.67
CA SER A 416 -20.25 -1.97 4.61
C SER A 416 -21.38 -1.79 5.64
N GLU A 417 -21.91 -2.89 6.18
CA GLU A 417 -23.06 -2.87 7.09
C GLU A 417 -22.67 -2.78 8.57
N GLN A 418 -21.41 -3.06 8.92
CA GLN A 418 -20.95 -2.89 10.31
C GLN A 418 -20.49 -1.46 10.50
N ILE A 419 -21.34 -0.54 10.92
CA ILE A 419 -20.89 0.77 11.41
C ILE A 419 -20.25 0.54 12.78
N VAL A 420 -18.94 0.31 12.80
CA VAL A 420 -18.19 0.37 14.06
C VAL A 420 -17.92 1.85 14.29
N GLU A 421 -18.64 2.45 15.24
CA GLU A 421 -18.23 3.72 15.82
C GLU A 421 -16.83 3.52 16.40
N PHE A 422 -15.81 4.07 15.73
CA PHE A 422 -14.50 4.25 16.32
C PHE A 422 -14.65 5.31 17.41
N ASN A 423 -15.13 4.89 18.58
CA ASN A 423 -14.97 5.63 19.80
C ASN A 423 -13.47 5.77 20.02
N THR A 424 -12.95 6.98 19.78
CA THR A 424 -11.59 7.36 20.15
C THR A 424 -11.36 6.87 21.58
N PRO A 425 -10.43 5.93 21.81
CA PRO A 425 -10.01 5.63 23.17
C PRO A 425 -9.44 6.94 23.69
N GLY A 426 -10.10 7.50 24.70
CA GLY A 426 -9.65 8.72 25.36
C GLY A 426 -8.16 8.61 25.64
N THR A 427 -7.46 9.71 25.40
CA THR A 427 -6.13 10.04 25.91
C THR A 427 -5.76 9.23 27.15
N ARG A 428 -5.14 8.05 26.96
CA ARG A 428 -4.29 7.45 27.96
C ARG A 428 -2.88 7.77 27.53
N GLN A 429 -2.23 8.61 28.32
CA GLN A 429 -0.79 8.79 28.32
C GLN A 429 -0.15 7.40 28.34
N TRP A 430 0.69 7.14 27.34
CA TRP A 430 1.64 6.05 27.40
C TRP A 430 2.75 6.53 28.34
N SER A 431 2.70 6.06 29.59
CA SER A 431 3.83 6.05 30.52
C SER A 431 4.67 4.81 30.28
#